data_AF-A0A1A0JT13-F1
#
_entry.id   AF-A0A1A0JT13-F1
#
_cell.length_a   1.000
_cell.length_b   1.000
_cell.length_c   1.000
_cell.angle_alpha   90.00
_cell.angle_beta   90.00
_cell.angle_gamma   90.00
#
_symmetry.space_group_name_H-M   'P 1'
#
loop_
_entity.id
_entity.type
_entity.pdbx_description
1 polymer ?
#
loop_
_entity_poly.entity_id
_entity_poly.type
_entity_poly.pdbx_seq_one_letter_code
_entity_poly.pdbx_strand_id
1 'polypeptide(L)' 'MAHEDKGTFLTIAEVAEMMRVSKMTVYRLVHAGDLPAVRVGRSFRVHEEAVNEYLHSSIYEVG' A
#
# COMPACT_ATOMS: atom_id res chain seq x y z
N MET A 1 24.08 -13.97 0.74
CA MET A 1 22.80 -13.62 0.08
C MET A 1 22.00 -12.82 1.10
N ALA A 2 22.23 -11.51 1.16
CA ALA A 2 21.39 -10.60 1.91
C ALA A 2 20.40 -10.05 0.88
N HIS A 3 19.12 -10.35 1.02
CA HIS A 3 18.11 -9.62 0.26
C HIS A 3 18.17 -8.18 0.75
N GLU A 4 18.74 -7.32 -0.09
CA GLU A 4 18.70 -5.88 0.07
C GLU A 4 17.26 -5.49 -0.27
N ASP A 5 16.38 -5.52 0.73
CA ASP A 5 15.03 -4.94 0.71
C ASP A 5 15.17 -3.43 0.46
N LYS A 6 15.48 -3.07 -0.79
CA LYS A 6 15.43 -1.70 -1.26
C LYS A 6 13.97 -1.36 -1.40
N GLY A 7 13.46 -0.65 -0.40
CA GLY A 7 12.12 -0.09 -0.34
C GLY A 7 11.58 0.35 -1.69
N THR A 8 10.84 -0.53 -2.35
CA THR A 8 10.17 -0.22 -3.59
C THR A 8 8.96 0.63 -3.24
N PHE A 9 9.02 1.90 -3.65
CA PHE A 9 7.89 2.80 -3.54
C PHE A 9 6.93 2.55 -4.70
N LEU A 10 5.76 2.04 -4.36
CA LEU A 10 4.68 1.79 -5.29
C LEU A 10 3.84 3.05 -5.51
N THR A 11 3.38 3.24 -6.74
CA THR A 11 2.34 4.20 -7.07
C THR A 11 0.97 3.69 -6.61
N ILE A 12 0.03 4.61 -6.45
CA ILE A 12 -1.38 4.28 -6.15
C ILE A 12 -1.98 3.30 -7.18
N ALA A 13 -1.53 3.35 -8.44
CA ALA A 13 -2.02 2.44 -9.47
C ALA A 13 -1.51 1.01 -9.27
N GLU A 14 -0.22 0.85 -8.98
CA GLU A 14 0.40 -0.47 -8.71
C GLU A 14 -0.18 -1.09 -7.44
N VAL A 15 -0.38 -0.31 -6.38
CA VAL A 15 -1.04 -0.79 -5.16
C VAL A 15 -2.48 -1.24 -5.44
N ALA A 16 -3.22 -0.46 -6.24
CA ALA A 16 -4.60 -0.81 -6.61
C ALA A 16 -4.66 -2.12 -7.40
N GLU A 17 -3.73 -2.33 -8.33
CA GLU A 17 -3.60 -3.57 -9.09
C GLU A 17 -3.25 -4.76 -8.20
N MET A 18 -2.26 -4.60 -7.32
CA MET A 18 -1.83 -5.63 -6.36
C MET A 18 -2.95 -6.05 -5.41
N MET A 19 -3.67 -5.08 -4.83
CA MET A 19 -4.77 -5.32 -3.90
C MET A 19 -6.10 -5.67 -4.61
N ARG A 20 -6.14 -5.62 -5.95
CA ARG A 20 -7.36 -5.80 -6.78
C ARG A 20 -8.52 -4.89 -6.37
N VAL A 21 -8.21 -3.63 -6.05
CA VAL A 21 -9.20 -2.61 -5.69
C VAL A 21 -9.15 -1.43 -6.65
N SER A 22 -10.13 -0.54 -6.55
CA SER A 22 -10.07 0.72 -7.30
C SER A 22 -9.00 1.66 -6.74
N LYS A 23 -8.42 2.53 -7.59
CA LYS A 23 -7.53 3.62 -7.13
C LYS A 23 -8.19 4.50 -6.06
N MET A 24 -9.51 4.69 -6.14
CA MET A 24 -10.27 5.46 -5.15
C MET A 24 -10.23 4.80 -3.77
N THR A 25 -10.30 3.46 -3.71
CA THR A 25 -10.15 2.71 -2.46
C THR A 25 -8.78 2.97 -1.83
N VAL A 26 -7.71 2.88 -2.63
CA VAL A 26 -6.35 3.16 -2.14
C VAL A 26 -6.23 4.61 -1.67
N TYR A 27 -6.75 5.59 -2.42
CA TYR A 27 -6.76 6.98 -1.98
C TYR A 27 -7.49 7.17 -0.66
N ARG A 28 -8.63 6.51 -0.47
CA ARG A 28 -9.37 6.57 0.79
C ARG A 28 -8.54 6.03 1.95
N LEU A 29 -7.87 4.89 1.78
CA LEU A 29 -7.00 4.31 2.82
C LEU A 29 -5.86 5.25 3.18
N VAL A 30 -5.22 5.86 2.18
CA VAL A 30 -4.15 6.84 2.41
C VAL A 30 -4.66 8.09 3.14
N HIS A 31 -5.83 8.62 2.78
CA HIS A 31 -6.40 9.81 3.42
C HIS A 31 -6.98 9.52 4.81
N ALA A 32 -7.43 8.28 5.05
CA ALA A 32 -7.87 7.82 6.38
C ALA A 32 -6.69 7.57 7.33
N GLY A 33 -5.48 7.39 6.78
CA GLY A 33 -4.29 7.03 7.55
C GLY A 33 -4.10 5.52 7.72
N ASP A 34 -5.01 4.70 7.17
CA ASP A 34 -4.96 3.24 7.23
C ASP A 34 -3.81 2.65 6.39
N LEU A 35 -3.40 3.35 5.33
CA LEU A 35 -2.28 2.96 4.48
C LEU A 35 -1.19 4.05 4.48
N PRO A 36 -0.06 3.84 5.18
CA PRO A 36 1.04 4.80 5.24
C PRO A 36 1.60 5.12 3.84
N ALA A 37 1.66 6.41 3.50
CA ALA A 37 2.16 6.86 2.21
C ALA A 37 2.99 8.14 2.32
N VAL A 38 3.96 8.29 1.43
CA VAL A 38 4.79 9.49 1.28
C VAL A 38 4.26 10.31 0.11
N ARG A 39 4.12 11.62 0.31
CA ARG A 39 3.76 12.55 -0.75
C ARG A 39 5.00 12.96 -1.55
N VAL A 40 4.99 12.67 -2.85
CA VAL A 40 6.04 13.03 -3.80
C VAL A 40 5.43 13.94 -4.86
N GLY A 41 5.66 15.25 -4.71
CA GLY A 41 5.02 16.28 -5.54
C GLY A 41 3.49 16.27 -5.41
N ARG A 42 2.80 15.97 -6.52
CA ARG A 42 1.33 15.91 -6.60
C ARG A 42 0.76 14.50 -6.40
N SER A 43 1.63 13.51 -6.22
CA SER A 43 1.25 12.10 -6.16
C SER A 43 1.68 11.47 -4.83
N PHE A 44 1.07 10.35 -4.49
CA PHE A 44 1.48 9.54 -3.35
C PHE A 44 2.33 8.34 -3.80
N ARG A 45 3.17 7.89 -2.88
CA ARG A 45 3.98 6.68 -2.96
C ARG A 45 3.80 5.87 -1.70
N VAL A 46 3.60 4.57 -1.84
CA VAL A 46 3.37 3.65 -0.73
C VAL A 46 4.56 2.71 -0.66
N HIS A 47 5.09 2.47 0.53
CA HIS A 47 6.13 1.47 0.70
C HIS A 47 5.52 0.08 0.50
N GLU A 48 6.17 -0.80 -0.26
CA GLU A 48 5.66 -2.16 -0.49
C GLU A 48 5.38 -2.92 0.82
N GLU A 49 6.26 -2.78 1.82
CA GLU A 49 6.07 -3.36 3.15
C GLU A 49 4.78 -2.89 3.84
N ALA A 50 4.40 -1.63 3.67
CA ALA A 50 3.18 -1.09 4.27
C ALA A 50 1.92 -1.69 3.63
N VAL A 51 1.96 -2.00 2.34
CA VAL A 51 0.87 -2.72 1.65
C VAL A 51 0.77 -4.16 2.18
N ASN A 52 1.91 -4.83 2.30
CA ASN A 52 1.97 -6.18 2.84
C ASN A 52 1.46 -6.22 4.29
N GLU A 53 1.89 -5.30 5.14
CA GLU A 53 1.44 -5.19 6.54
C GLU A 53 -0.07 -4.96 6.62
N TYR A 54 -0.62 -4.05 5.80
CA TYR A 54 -2.05 -3.81 5.73
C TYR A 54 -2.85 -5.07 5.35
N LEU A 55 -2.37 -5.84 4.36
CA LEU A 55 -3.01 -7.08 3.93
C LEU A 55 -2.95 -8.17 5.02
N HIS A 56 -1.83 -8.31 5.72
CA HIS A 56 -1.68 -9.26 6.82
C HIS A 56 -2.57 -8.88 8.01
N SER A 57 -2.66 -7.59 8.34
CA SER A 57 -3.52 -7.10 9.43
C SER A 57 -5.01 -7.22 9.11
N SER A 58 -5.37 -7.36 7.83
CA SER A 58 -6.77 -7.42 7.36
C SER A 58 -7.30 -8.84 7.19
N ILE A 59 -6.53 -9.87 7.58
CA ILE A 59 -7.04 -11.25 7.62
C ILE A 59 -8.02 -11.35 8.79
N TYR A 60 -9.28 -11.11 8.50
CA TYR A 60 -10.38 -11.54 9.38
C TYR A 60 -10.65 -13.00 9.06
N GLU A 61 -10.40 -13.89 10.02
CA GLU A 61 -10.85 -15.29 9.93
C GLU A 61 -12.38 -15.28 10.00
N VAL A 62 -13.01 -15.35 8.82
CA VAL A 62 -14.47 -15.44 8.72
C VAL A 62 -14.82 -16.91 8.96
N GLY A 63 -15.16 -17.23 10.21
CA GLY A 63 -15.60 -18.56 10.63
C GLY A 63 -16.92 -18.99 10.00
#